data_AF-A0A9E4XH41-F1
#
_entry.id   AF-A0A9E4XH41-F1
#
_cell.length_a   1.000
_cell.length_b   1.000
_cell.length_c   1.000
_cell.angle_alpha   90.00
_cell.angle_beta   90.00
_cell.angle_gamma   90.00
#
_symmetry.space_group_name_H-M   'P 1'
#
loop_
_entity.id
_entity.type
_entity.pdbx_description
1 polymer ?
#
loop_
_entity_poly.entity_id
_entity_poly.type
_entity_poly.pdbx_seq_one_letter_code
_entity_poly.pdbx_strand_id
1 'polypeptide(L)'
;MPEGDVGLMAHLMRRAGFGATRAELEQLASKGYEAVVEDLLDPAAFADIDEDVWKRYNMELSYHDSLPIHMGRWLYRMINTKRPLEEKITLFWHHVFATGWYKSEHTPSMVQQIETFREIGMSDMTTILVALAKDPAMNYWLDNCENHKDEPNENWGRELLELFSMGVGHYTENDIKNAARAFTGWTFEQPIPLYPFGSYESDFRYVAEDHDESEKTFLGETGNFDGEDIIAIVAKQKATARFIARHMYNFFVADEPQVPAWELEPPNDPAAVDTLVDAYFEKDGDIKHILRTLFNSDFFKAARFKKIKSPAELVAGTIKVVGTYRFPEPNEDVVALGGTTTVMGQQLMNPPTVEGWHTGHEWIDGGTLNERINFAVNQFNDLSKPGIQDIINRLGQRSGKLTPDKLVDGCLDLVGPVEVSETSRDALLRYANAAGDIRFDSDRAREESAVHVGRMLQLIVSTKEYQFA
;
A
#
# COMPACT_ATOMS: atom_id res chain seq x y z
N MET A 1 -3.78 28.20 3.53
CA MET A 1 -3.32 27.77 2.19
C MET A 1 -4.39 28.16 1.18
N PRO A 2 -4.07 28.43 -0.09
CA PRO A 2 -5.11 28.79 -1.05
C PRO A 2 -6.04 27.58 -1.24
N GLU A 3 -7.35 27.81 -1.18
CA GLU A 3 -8.35 26.85 -1.64
C GLU A 3 -7.99 26.41 -3.06
N GLY A 4 -7.85 25.09 -3.30
CA GLY A 4 -7.64 24.54 -4.65
C GLY A 4 -6.20 24.21 -5.06
N ASP A 5 -5.24 23.96 -4.15
CA ASP A 5 -3.92 23.41 -4.52
C ASP A 5 -4.04 21.95 -5.01
N VAL A 6 -4.22 21.80 -6.33
CA VAL A 6 -4.28 20.50 -7.03
C VAL A 6 -3.00 19.70 -6.85
N GLY A 7 -1.83 20.34 -6.68
CA GLY A 7 -0.57 19.66 -6.43
C GLY A 7 -0.54 19.02 -5.04
N LEU A 8 -1.06 19.72 -4.02
CA LEU A 8 -1.18 19.14 -2.67
C LEU A 8 -2.20 18.00 -2.64
N MET A 9 -3.32 18.15 -3.33
CA MET A 9 -4.32 17.09 -3.45
C MET A 9 -3.75 15.87 -4.18
N ALA A 10 -2.93 16.08 -5.21
CA ALA A 10 -2.24 15.00 -5.91
C ALA A 10 -1.27 14.25 -4.99
N HIS A 11 -0.52 14.96 -4.16
CA HIS A 11 0.32 14.36 -3.12
C HIS A 11 -0.49 13.50 -2.15
N LEU A 12 -1.57 14.04 -1.60
CA LEU A 12 -2.47 13.28 -0.72
C LEU A 12 -2.98 12.01 -1.41
N MET A 13 -3.50 12.10 -2.63
CA MET A 13 -4.05 10.94 -3.33
C MET A 13 -3.00 9.89 -3.73
N ARG A 14 -1.73 10.29 -3.92
CA ARG A 14 -0.62 9.33 -4.11
C ARG A 14 -0.27 8.59 -2.82
N ARG A 15 -0.32 9.27 -1.66
CA ARG A 15 0.07 8.68 -0.37
C ARG A 15 -1.07 7.99 0.38
N ALA A 16 -2.28 8.52 0.34
CA ALA A 16 -3.49 7.95 0.96
C ALA A 16 -4.31 7.06 0.00
N GLY A 17 -3.79 6.84 -1.20
CA GLY A 17 -4.40 5.99 -2.22
C GLY A 17 -3.35 5.53 -3.23
N PHE A 18 -3.73 5.54 -4.50
CA PHE A 18 -2.86 5.10 -5.61
C PHE A 18 -2.82 6.17 -6.72
N GLY A 19 -2.98 7.44 -6.35
CA GLY A 19 -3.11 8.56 -7.28
C GLY A 19 -4.55 8.80 -7.73
N ALA A 20 -4.71 9.80 -8.60
CA ALA A 20 -5.98 10.21 -9.18
C ALA A 20 -5.76 10.89 -10.53
N THR A 21 -6.76 10.81 -11.41
CA THR A 21 -6.80 11.52 -12.68
C THR A 21 -6.95 13.03 -12.46
N ARG A 22 -6.65 13.84 -13.47
CA ARG A 22 -6.82 15.29 -13.36
C ARG A 22 -8.25 15.71 -13.00
N ALA A 23 -9.24 15.06 -13.59
CA ALA A 23 -10.65 15.34 -13.32
C ALA A 23 -11.03 15.06 -11.86
N GLU A 24 -10.61 13.91 -11.32
CA GLU A 24 -10.82 13.56 -9.92
C GLU A 24 -10.12 14.55 -8.99
N LEU A 25 -8.89 14.95 -9.31
CA LEU A 25 -8.14 15.92 -8.49
C LEU A 25 -8.80 17.30 -8.45
N GLU A 26 -9.34 17.79 -9.56
CA GLU A 26 -10.08 19.05 -9.61
C GLU A 26 -11.35 18.98 -8.76
N GLN A 27 -12.07 17.87 -8.82
CA GLN A 27 -13.25 17.64 -7.99
C GLN A 27 -12.90 17.59 -6.49
N LEU A 28 -11.87 16.83 -6.12
CA LEU A 28 -11.42 16.71 -4.73
C LEU A 28 -10.89 18.04 -4.20
N ALA A 29 -10.09 18.76 -4.99
CA ALA A 29 -9.56 20.06 -4.61
C ALA A 29 -10.68 21.09 -4.38
N SER A 30 -11.79 21.00 -5.11
CA SER A 30 -12.96 21.87 -4.91
C SER A 30 -13.70 21.62 -3.57
N LYS A 31 -13.58 20.42 -2.99
CA LYS A 31 -14.17 20.07 -1.69
C LYS A 31 -13.37 20.62 -0.51
N GLY A 32 -12.08 20.89 -0.70
CA GLY A 32 -11.14 21.31 0.35
C GLY A 32 -10.34 20.13 0.92
N TYR A 33 -9.09 20.40 1.29
CA TYR A 33 -8.12 19.37 1.67
C TYR A 33 -8.56 18.58 2.90
N GLU A 34 -8.89 19.27 3.98
CA GLU A 34 -9.26 18.68 5.26
C GLU A 34 -10.55 17.85 5.15
N ALA A 35 -11.51 18.30 4.33
CA ALA A 35 -12.73 17.57 4.09
C ALA A 35 -12.49 16.26 3.30
N VAL A 36 -11.52 16.25 2.38
CA VAL A 36 -11.11 15.02 1.68
C VAL A 36 -10.36 14.09 2.62
N VAL A 37 -9.55 14.61 3.54
CA VAL A 37 -8.91 13.76 4.57
C VAL A 37 -9.96 13.06 5.44
N GLU A 38 -11.00 13.77 5.89
CA GLU A 38 -12.07 13.12 6.67
C GLU A 38 -12.87 12.10 5.85
N ASP A 39 -13.15 12.35 4.57
CA ASP A 39 -13.75 11.36 3.68
C ASP A 39 -12.91 10.07 3.59
N LEU A 40 -11.59 10.20 3.44
CA LEU A 40 -10.67 9.07 3.34
C LEU A 40 -10.68 8.21 4.61
N LEU A 41 -10.82 8.86 5.78
CA LEU A 41 -10.88 8.23 7.10
C LEU A 41 -12.25 7.62 7.43
N ASP A 42 -13.26 7.84 6.58
CA ASP A 42 -14.61 7.28 6.71
C ASP A 42 -15.01 6.49 5.46
N PRO A 43 -14.37 5.34 5.19
CA PRO A 43 -14.66 4.53 4.00
C PRO A 43 -16.11 4.03 3.96
N ALA A 44 -16.75 3.86 5.11
CA ALA A 44 -18.14 3.41 5.22
C ALA A 44 -19.15 4.39 4.61
N ALA A 45 -18.79 5.68 4.48
CA ALA A 45 -19.61 6.68 3.81
C ALA A 45 -19.70 6.48 2.28
N PHE A 46 -18.79 5.67 1.71
CA PHE A 46 -18.73 5.40 0.28
C PHE A 46 -19.16 3.97 -0.03
N ALA A 47 -19.80 3.77 -1.17
CA ALA A 47 -20.11 2.42 -1.64
C ALA A 47 -18.82 1.63 -1.89
N ASP A 48 -18.83 0.35 -1.49
CA ASP A 48 -17.78 -0.57 -1.89
C ASP A 48 -17.82 -0.83 -3.40
N ILE A 49 -16.74 -1.35 -3.95
CA ILE A 49 -16.65 -1.72 -5.35
C ILE A 49 -17.54 -2.94 -5.65
N ASP A 50 -18.34 -2.83 -6.71
CA ASP A 50 -19.13 -3.96 -7.21
C ASP A 50 -18.22 -4.94 -7.95
N GLU A 51 -17.94 -6.07 -7.31
CA GLU A 51 -17.13 -7.14 -7.88
C GLU A 51 -17.93 -8.19 -8.65
N ASP A 52 -19.26 -8.14 -8.68
CA ASP A 52 -20.06 -9.20 -9.31
C ASP A 52 -19.81 -9.26 -10.82
N VAL A 53 -19.77 -8.07 -11.45
CA VAL A 53 -19.37 -7.95 -12.85
C VAL A 53 -17.96 -8.48 -13.04
N TRP A 54 -17.05 -8.18 -12.11
CA TRP A 54 -15.66 -8.61 -12.20
C TRP A 54 -15.50 -10.14 -12.10
N LYS A 55 -16.15 -10.76 -11.11
CA LYS A 55 -16.19 -12.22 -10.89
C LYS A 55 -16.84 -12.97 -12.04
N ARG A 56 -17.82 -12.37 -12.73
CA ARG A 56 -18.46 -12.97 -13.91
C ARG A 56 -17.48 -13.22 -15.06
N TYR A 57 -16.51 -12.33 -15.27
CA TYR A 57 -15.48 -12.49 -16.30
C TYR A 57 -14.26 -13.27 -15.81
N ASN A 58 -14.14 -13.45 -14.49
CA ASN A 58 -13.03 -14.10 -13.81
C ASN A 58 -13.58 -15.13 -12.82
N MET A 59 -14.20 -16.20 -13.33
CA MET A 59 -14.94 -17.17 -12.50
C MET A 59 -14.09 -17.79 -11.38
N GLU A 60 -12.77 -17.88 -11.58
CA GLU A 60 -11.83 -18.36 -10.56
C GLU A 60 -11.83 -17.49 -9.29
N LEU A 61 -12.26 -16.23 -9.34
CA LEU A 61 -12.47 -15.39 -8.15
C LEU A 61 -13.66 -15.82 -7.28
N SER A 62 -14.46 -16.78 -7.76
CA SER A 62 -15.52 -17.40 -6.94
C SER A 62 -14.96 -18.47 -6.00
N TYR A 63 -13.66 -18.79 -6.14
CA TYR A 63 -12.93 -19.72 -5.30
C TYR A 63 -11.61 -19.07 -4.86
N HIS A 64 -11.09 -19.45 -3.70
CA HIS A 64 -9.82 -18.91 -3.21
C HIS A 64 -8.66 -19.88 -3.49
N ASP A 65 -8.64 -20.51 -4.67
CA ASP A 65 -7.64 -21.55 -5.02
C ASP A 65 -6.45 -21.03 -5.84
N SER A 66 -6.51 -19.81 -6.35
CA SER A 66 -5.52 -19.26 -7.30
C SER A 66 -4.95 -17.93 -6.79
N LEU A 67 -3.71 -17.94 -6.30
CA LEU A 67 -3.05 -16.72 -5.84
C LEU A 67 -2.94 -15.63 -6.93
N PRO A 68 -2.53 -15.94 -8.18
CA PRO A 68 -2.30 -14.90 -9.19
C PRO A 68 -3.55 -14.06 -9.51
N ILE A 69 -4.74 -14.68 -9.49
CA ILE A 69 -5.98 -13.95 -9.78
C ILE A 69 -6.39 -13.05 -8.61
N HIS A 70 -6.11 -13.46 -7.36
CA HIS A 70 -6.37 -12.64 -6.17
C HIS A 70 -5.39 -11.46 -6.04
N MET A 71 -4.13 -11.63 -6.46
CA MET A 71 -3.20 -10.51 -6.63
C MET A 71 -3.74 -9.48 -7.64
N GLY A 72 -4.26 -9.98 -8.78
CA GLY A 72 -4.90 -9.16 -9.80
C GLY A 72 -6.16 -8.45 -9.30
N ARG A 73 -7.02 -9.15 -8.54
CA ARG A 73 -8.20 -8.58 -7.86
C ARG A 73 -7.80 -7.44 -6.93
N TRP A 74 -6.75 -7.62 -6.13
CA TRP A 74 -6.33 -6.59 -5.19
C TRP A 74 -5.88 -5.33 -5.93
N LEU A 75 -5.06 -5.45 -6.99
CA LEU A 75 -4.70 -4.31 -7.84
C LEU A 75 -5.93 -3.66 -8.50
N TYR A 76 -6.89 -4.46 -8.97
CA TYR A 76 -8.14 -3.95 -9.53
C TYR A 76 -8.89 -3.09 -8.51
N ARG A 77 -8.98 -3.52 -7.24
CA ARG A 77 -9.54 -2.71 -6.15
C ARG A 77 -8.76 -1.42 -5.93
N MET A 78 -7.42 -1.47 -5.89
CA MET A 78 -6.55 -0.28 -5.75
C MET A 78 -6.78 0.77 -6.85
N ILE A 79 -7.13 0.34 -8.06
CA ILE A 79 -7.39 1.22 -9.22
C ILE A 79 -8.79 1.85 -9.17
N ASN A 80 -9.81 1.09 -8.73
CA ASN A 80 -11.22 1.40 -8.98
C ASN A 80 -12.07 1.70 -7.74
N THR A 81 -11.59 1.37 -6.54
CA THR A 81 -12.36 1.61 -5.32
C THR A 81 -12.62 3.10 -5.08
N LYS A 82 -13.77 3.40 -4.46
CA LYS A 82 -14.06 4.73 -3.89
C LYS A 82 -13.53 4.88 -2.46
N ARG A 83 -12.93 3.82 -1.91
CA ARG A 83 -12.35 3.74 -0.56
C ARG A 83 -10.83 3.56 -0.63
N PRO A 84 -10.07 4.47 -1.25
CA PRO A 84 -8.66 4.23 -1.58
C PRO A 84 -7.76 4.08 -0.34
N LEU A 85 -8.08 4.75 0.78
CA LEU A 85 -7.32 4.62 2.02
C LEU A 85 -7.49 3.23 2.64
N GLU A 86 -8.63 2.58 2.44
CA GLU A 86 -8.92 1.21 2.90
C GLU A 86 -7.93 0.20 2.27
N GLU A 87 -7.74 0.26 0.94
CA GLU A 87 -6.74 -0.57 0.27
C GLU A 87 -5.30 -0.16 0.61
N LYS A 88 -5.08 1.14 0.85
CA LYS A 88 -3.76 1.66 1.18
C LYS A 88 -3.28 1.20 2.55
N ILE A 89 -4.17 1.23 3.56
CA ILE A 89 -3.89 0.76 4.91
C ILE A 89 -3.80 -0.77 4.94
N THR A 90 -4.59 -1.47 4.12
CA THR A 90 -4.45 -2.92 3.93
C THR A 90 -3.06 -3.29 3.43
N LEU A 91 -2.55 -2.57 2.41
CA LEU A 91 -1.20 -2.79 1.89
C LEU A 91 -0.11 -2.44 2.92
N PHE A 92 -0.34 -1.41 3.73
CA PHE A 92 0.56 -1.07 4.84
C PHE A 92 0.65 -2.19 5.87
N TRP A 93 -0.49 -2.71 6.35
CA TRP A 93 -0.47 -3.78 7.34
C TRP A 93 0.13 -5.07 6.81
N HIS A 94 -0.17 -5.42 5.56
CA HIS A 94 0.46 -6.59 4.92
C HIS A 94 1.96 -6.41 4.67
N HIS A 95 2.44 -5.17 4.65
CA HIS A 95 3.88 -4.86 4.59
C HIS A 95 4.55 -4.99 5.96
N VAL A 96 3.88 -4.58 7.04
CA VAL A 96 4.41 -4.66 8.41
C VAL A 96 4.30 -6.08 8.97
N PHE A 97 3.14 -6.71 8.80
CA PHE A 97 2.82 -8.06 9.28
C PHE A 97 3.02 -9.09 8.17
N ALA A 98 4.26 -9.17 7.71
CA ALA A 98 4.61 -9.95 6.54
C ALA A 98 4.25 -11.42 6.71
N THR A 99 3.37 -11.91 5.84
CA THR A 99 2.97 -13.31 5.76
C THR A 99 3.07 -13.79 4.32
N GLY A 100 3.98 -14.73 4.05
CA GLY A 100 4.28 -15.22 2.70
C GLY A 100 3.44 -16.42 2.30
N TRP A 101 2.72 -16.32 1.18
CA TRP A 101 2.01 -17.46 0.58
C TRP A 101 2.93 -18.68 0.36
N TYR A 102 4.20 -18.48 0.00
CA TYR A 102 5.13 -19.57 -0.32
C TYR A 102 5.35 -20.59 0.83
N LYS A 103 5.11 -20.20 2.09
CA LYS A 103 5.25 -21.11 3.23
C LYS A 103 4.01 -21.98 3.41
N SER A 104 2.81 -21.39 3.34
CA SER A 104 1.55 -22.12 3.57
C SER A 104 0.99 -22.77 2.31
N GLU A 105 1.32 -22.23 1.14
CA GLU A 105 0.69 -22.51 -0.16
C GLU A 105 -0.85 -22.48 -0.10
N HIS A 106 -1.40 -21.73 0.86
CA HIS A 106 -2.82 -21.72 1.18
C HIS A 106 -3.43 -20.36 0.84
N THR A 107 -3.97 -20.25 -0.37
CA THR A 107 -4.56 -19.01 -0.88
C THR A 107 -5.77 -18.50 -0.07
N PRO A 108 -6.69 -19.33 0.45
CA PRO A 108 -7.84 -18.85 1.23
C PRO A 108 -7.45 -18.05 2.47
N SER A 109 -6.46 -18.51 3.24
CA SER A 109 -6.02 -17.80 4.44
C SER A 109 -5.29 -16.50 4.11
N MET A 110 -4.53 -16.44 2.99
CA MET A 110 -3.98 -15.16 2.52
C MET A 110 -5.09 -14.16 2.16
N VAL A 111 -6.13 -14.61 1.45
CA VAL A 111 -7.26 -13.73 1.10
C VAL A 111 -7.95 -13.24 2.37
N GLN A 112 -8.24 -14.13 3.32
CA GLN A 112 -8.87 -13.80 4.61
C GLN A 112 -8.07 -12.77 5.40
N GLN A 113 -6.75 -12.90 5.46
CA GLN A 113 -5.87 -11.93 6.12
C GLN A 113 -5.98 -10.54 5.47
N ILE A 114 -5.97 -10.46 4.13
CA ILE A 114 -6.15 -9.20 3.39
C ILE A 114 -7.53 -8.58 3.64
N GLU A 115 -8.60 -9.39 3.64
CA GLU A 115 -9.95 -8.91 3.98
C GLU A 115 -10.01 -8.40 5.44
N THR A 116 -9.35 -9.10 6.38
CA THR A 116 -9.28 -8.68 7.78
C THR A 116 -8.61 -7.31 7.90
N PHE A 117 -7.43 -7.11 7.30
CA PHE A 117 -6.77 -5.80 7.31
C PHE A 117 -7.59 -4.70 6.64
N ARG A 118 -8.42 -5.03 5.64
CA ARG A 118 -9.34 -4.09 5.01
C ARG A 118 -10.44 -3.64 5.97
N GLU A 119 -11.00 -4.58 6.73
CA GLU A 119 -12.08 -4.32 7.69
C GLU A 119 -11.61 -3.56 8.92
N ILE A 120 -10.48 -3.96 9.52
CA ILE A 120 -10.04 -3.45 10.82
C ILE A 120 -8.79 -2.58 10.76
N GLY A 121 -8.20 -2.33 9.59
CA GLY A 121 -6.91 -1.66 9.46
C GLY A 121 -6.87 -0.21 9.98
N MET A 122 -8.02 0.41 10.27
CA MET A 122 -8.10 1.73 10.91
C MET A 122 -8.72 1.70 12.32
N SER A 123 -8.78 0.51 12.95
CA SER A 123 -9.19 0.35 14.35
C SER A 123 -8.05 0.71 15.32
N ASP A 124 -8.05 0.21 16.54
CA ASP A 124 -6.96 0.37 17.50
C ASP A 124 -5.91 -0.75 17.38
N MET A 125 -4.69 -0.49 17.87
CA MET A 125 -3.58 -1.43 17.80
C MET A 125 -3.86 -2.78 18.46
N THR A 126 -4.60 -2.80 19.58
CA THR A 126 -4.94 -4.05 20.27
C THR A 126 -5.85 -4.90 19.39
N THR A 127 -6.90 -4.32 18.82
CA THR A 127 -7.80 -5.01 17.88
C THR A 127 -7.03 -5.62 16.70
N ILE A 128 -6.11 -4.87 16.10
CA ILE A 128 -5.32 -5.32 14.96
C ILE A 128 -4.40 -6.48 15.33
N LEU A 129 -3.66 -6.38 16.44
CA LEU A 129 -2.75 -7.44 16.88
C LEU A 129 -3.49 -8.71 17.33
N VAL A 130 -4.66 -8.59 17.97
CA VAL A 130 -5.49 -9.74 18.35
C VAL A 130 -6.00 -10.47 17.11
N ALA A 131 -6.50 -9.73 16.12
CA ALA A 131 -6.94 -10.33 14.86
C ALA A 131 -5.78 -11.01 14.12
N LEU A 132 -4.60 -10.38 14.11
CA LEU A 132 -3.39 -10.96 13.53
C LEU A 132 -2.97 -12.25 14.23
N ALA A 133 -3.01 -12.29 15.57
CA ALA A 133 -2.66 -13.48 16.35
C ALA A 133 -3.63 -14.66 16.12
N LYS A 134 -4.88 -14.35 15.75
CA LYS A 134 -5.92 -15.34 15.43
C LYS A 134 -5.96 -15.70 13.94
N ASP A 135 -5.21 -15.01 13.09
CA ASP A 135 -5.21 -15.27 11.66
C ASP A 135 -4.52 -16.61 11.34
N PRO A 136 -5.18 -17.56 10.64
CA PRO A 136 -4.61 -18.87 10.31
C PRO A 136 -3.32 -18.79 9.50
N ALA A 137 -3.24 -17.80 8.60
CA ALA A 137 -2.07 -17.55 7.78
C ALA A 137 -0.85 -17.16 8.63
N MET A 138 -1.02 -16.23 9.57
CA MET A 138 0.01 -15.82 10.51
C MET A 138 0.36 -16.93 11.51
N ASN A 139 -0.64 -17.65 12.02
CA ASN A 139 -0.44 -18.75 12.96
C ASN A 139 0.47 -19.84 12.38
N TYR A 140 0.25 -20.24 11.12
CA TYR A 140 1.13 -21.16 10.41
C TYR A 140 2.47 -20.51 10.04
N TRP A 141 2.47 -19.24 9.65
CA TRP A 141 3.68 -18.52 9.25
C TRP A 141 4.73 -18.43 10.36
N LEU A 142 4.30 -18.34 11.62
CA LEU A 142 5.17 -18.29 12.79
C LEU A 142 5.05 -19.51 13.71
N ASP A 143 4.56 -20.62 13.15
CA ASP A 143 4.54 -21.94 13.79
C ASP A 143 3.85 -21.96 15.17
N ASN A 144 2.91 -21.04 15.43
CA ASN A 144 2.16 -21.04 16.69
C ASN A 144 1.19 -22.22 16.76
N CYS A 145 0.85 -22.84 15.63
CA CYS A 145 0.10 -24.11 15.61
C CYS A 145 0.88 -25.28 16.25
N GLU A 146 2.20 -25.14 16.43
CA GLU A 146 3.08 -26.08 17.13
C GLU A 146 3.38 -25.63 18.58
N ASN A 147 2.73 -24.58 19.08
CA ASN A 147 2.96 -24.03 20.42
C ASN A 147 2.07 -24.71 21.46
N HIS A 148 2.64 -25.67 22.17
CA HIS A 148 1.95 -26.50 23.16
C HIS A 148 2.42 -26.17 24.58
N LYS A 149 1.57 -26.29 25.59
CA LYS A 149 1.96 -25.96 26.99
C LYS A 149 3.18 -26.75 27.49
N ASP A 150 3.35 -27.99 27.02
CA ASP A 150 4.44 -28.88 27.42
C ASP A 150 5.70 -28.67 26.57
N GLU A 151 5.57 -28.02 25.41
CA GLU A 151 6.66 -27.67 24.48
C GLU A 151 6.41 -26.27 23.88
N PRO A 152 6.62 -25.18 24.65
CA PRO A 152 6.33 -23.83 24.16
C PRO A 152 7.23 -23.44 22.98
N ASN A 153 6.62 -22.96 21.90
CA ASN A 153 7.31 -22.43 20.73
C ASN A 153 7.44 -20.90 20.83
N GLU A 154 8.67 -20.41 20.89
CA GLU A 154 8.96 -18.99 21.09
C GLU A 154 8.81 -18.12 19.82
N ASN A 155 8.65 -18.72 18.64
CA ASN A 155 8.72 -18.00 17.36
C ASN A 155 7.70 -16.85 17.29
N TRP A 156 6.40 -17.13 17.41
CA TRP A 156 5.36 -16.09 17.45
C TRP A 156 5.59 -15.05 18.56
N GLY A 157 5.93 -15.50 19.77
CA GLY A 157 6.18 -14.61 20.90
C GLY A 157 7.37 -13.66 20.67
N ARG A 158 8.41 -14.12 19.97
CA ARG A 158 9.58 -13.31 19.59
C ARG A 158 9.21 -12.29 18.53
N GLU A 159 8.59 -12.73 17.43
CA GLU A 159 8.28 -11.85 16.31
C GLU A 159 7.22 -10.80 16.65
N LEU A 160 6.25 -11.14 17.51
CA LEU A 160 5.29 -10.17 18.05
C LEU A 160 6.02 -8.97 18.66
N LEU A 161 7.06 -9.20 19.46
CA LEU A 161 7.82 -8.13 20.13
C LEU A 161 8.83 -7.48 19.18
N GLU A 162 9.57 -8.30 18.42
CA GLU A 162 10.71 -7.87 17.63
C GLU A 162 10.31 -7.17 16.33
N LEU A 163 9.47 -7.81 15.51
CA LEU A 163 9.18 -7.36 14.15
C LEU A 163 7.81 -6.72 13.99
N PHE A 164 6.84 -7.03 14.87
CA PHE A 164 5.46 -6.59 14.68
C PHE A 164 4.97 -5.54 15.67
N SER A 165 5.72 -5.25 16.74
CA SER A 165 5.27 -4.25 17.70
C SER A 165 6.36 -3.34 18.25
N MET A 166 7.41 -3.82 18.91
CA MET A 166 8.28 -2.95 19.72
C MET A 166 9.65 -2.69 19.09
N GLY A 167 10.16 -3.59 18.25
CA GLY A 167 11.54 -3.54 17.82
C GLY A 167 12.50 -4.17 18.83
N VAL A 168 13.69 -4.56 18.36
CA VAL A 168 14.78 -5.13 19.17
C VAL A 168 15.16 -4.17 20.32
N GLY A 169 15.47 -4.76 21.48
CA GLY A 169 16.05 -4.03 22.63
C GLY A 169 15.04 -3.50 23.65
N HIS A 170 13.75 -3.79 23.47
CA HIS A 170 12.66 -3.31 24.34
C HIS A 170 12.03 -4.37 25.25
N TYR A 171 12.55 -5.59 25.23
CA TYR A 171 12.07 -6.75 25.99
C TYR A 171 13.25 -7.62 26.42
N THR A 172 13.00 -8.56 27.34
CA THR A 172 13.95 -9.56 27.77
C THR A 172 13.65 -10.92 27.15
N GLU A 173 14.63 -11.83 27.16
CA GLU A 173 14.40 -13.24 26.79
C GLU A 173 13.31 -13.90 27.66
N ASN A 174 13.14 -13.46 28.91
CA ASN A 174 12.07 -13.95 29.75
C ASN A 174 10.69 -13.46 29.28
N ASP A 175 10.60 -12.26 28.71
CA ASP A 175 9.34 -11.76 28.14
C ASP A 175 8.92 -12.59 26.93
N ILE A 176 9.87 -12.98 26.06
CA ILE A 176 9.61 -13.88 24.93
C ILE A 176 9.02 -15.21 25.41
N LYS A 177 9.64 -15.82 26.43
CA LYS A 177 9.16 -17.09 27.01
C LYS A 177 7.77 -16.98 27.60
N ASN A 178 7.48 -15.89 28.30
CA ASN A 178 6.16 -15.69 28.90
C ASN A 178 5.10 -15.35 27.84
N ALA A 179 5.46 -14.62 26.78
CA ALA A 179 4.60 -14.43 25.63
C ALA A 179 4.29 -15.78 24.95
N ALA A 180 5.31 -16.59 24.66
CA ALA A 180 5.14 -17.93 24.06
C ALA A 180 4.16 -18.80 24.86
N ARG A 181 4.35 -18.87 26.19
CA ARG A 181 3.46 -19.60 27.10
C ARG A 181 2.02 -19.08 27.05
N ALA A 182 1.81 -17.77 26.94
CA ALA A 182 0.48 -17.17 26.87
C ALA A 182 -0.28 -17.48 25.55
N PHE A 183 0.44 -17.79 24.47
CA PHE A 183 -0.14 -18.18 23.18
C PHE A 183 -0.29 -19.69 22.98
N THR A 184 0.03 -20.51 23.99
CA THR A 184 -0.18 -21.96 23.93
C THR A 184 -1.67 -22.28 23.77
N GLY A 185 -1.99 -23.29 22.96
CA GLY A 185 -3.36 -23.65 22.62
C GLY A 185 -4.04 -22.76 21.57
N TRP A 186 -3.40 -21.68 21.09
CA TRP A 186 -3.90 -20.87 19.97
C TRP A 186 -3.47 -21.48 18.63
N THR A 187 -4.40 -22.05 17.89
CA THR A 187 -4.13 -22.76 16.62
C THR A 187 -5.21 -22.45 15.59
N PHE A 188 -5.27 -23.22 14.50
CA PHE A 188 -6.29 -23.13 13.47
C PHE A 188 -6.83 -24.51 13.09
N GLU A 189 -8.02 -24.55 12.50
CA GLU A 189 -8.60 -25.79 11.97
C GLU A 189 -7.82 -26.28 10.74
N GLN A 190 -7.27 -27.49 10.82
CA GLN A 190 -6.53 -28.06 9.70
C GLN A 190 -7.43 -28.15 8.46
N PRO A 191 -7.02 -27.55 7.33
CA PRO A 191 -7.84 -27.53 6.13
C PRO A 191 -8.02 -28.96 5.58
N ILE A 192 -9.14 -29.17 4.89
CA ILE A 192 -9.40 -30.43 4.18
C ILE A 192 -8.31 -30.64 3.10
N PRO A 193 -7.87 -31.88 2.84
CA PRO A 193 -6.88 -32.13 1.78
C PRO A 193 -7.30 -31.55 0.43
N LEU A 194 -6.35 -30.84 -0.20
CA LEU A 194 -6.53 -30.15 -1.50
C LEU A 194 -7.13 -31.07 -2.57
N TYR A 195 -6.68 -32.33 -2.63
CA TYR A 195 -7.23 -33.31 -3.56
C TYR A 195 -8.15 -34.30 -2.83
N PRO A 196 -9.37 -34.58 -3.34
CA PRO A 196 -9.99 -34.06 -4.57
C PRO A 196 -10.85 -32.80 -4.37
N PHE A 197 -10.79 -32.14 -3.21
CA PHE A 197 -11.85 -31.22 -2.78
C PHE A 197 -11.64 -29.74 -3.11
N GLY A 198 -10.44 -29.32 -3.53
CA GLY A 198 -10.04 -27.91 -3.63
C GLY A 198 -9.54 -27.36 -2.29
N SER A 199 -9.18 -26.07 -2.23
CA SER A 199 -8.84 -25.44 -0.95
C SER A 199 -10.11 -25.06 -0.19
N TYR A 200 -10.05 -25.10 1.13
CA TYR A 200 -11.14 -24.70 2.02
C TYR A 200 -10.64 -23.63 2.96
N GLU A 201 -11.56 -22.80 3.41
CA GLU A 201 -11.26 -21.85 4.49
C GLU A 201 -10.84 -22.60 5.75
N SER A 202 -9.97 -21.96 6.51
CA SER A 202 -9.49 -22.43 7.80
C SER A 202 -9.79 -21.33 8.80
N ASP A 203 -10.23 -21.70 10.00
CA ASP A 203 -10.62 -20.76 11.02
C ASP A 203 -9.73 -20.91 12.26
N PHE A 204 -9.62 -19.82 13.02
CA PHE A 204 -8.99 -19.83 14.33
C PHE A 204 -9.63 -20.87 15.26
N ARG A 205 -8.80 -21.55 16.04
CA ARG A 205 -9.24 -22.50 17.06
C ARG A 205 -8.41 -22.34 18.32
N TYR A 206 -9.08 -22.18 19.46
CA TYR A 206 -8.45 -22.26 20.78
C TYR A 206 -8.66 -23.64 21.42
N VAL A 207 -7.59 -24.24 21.92
CA VAL A 207 -7.57 -25.54 22.62
C VAL A 207 -7.19 -25.32 24.08
N ALA A 208 -8.19 -25.17 24.93
CA ALA A 208 -7.99 -24.85 26.36
C ALA A 208 -7.17 -25.90 27.10
N GLU A 209 -7.29 -27.18 26.73
CA GLU A 209 -6.53 -28.26 27.38
C GLU A 209 -5.02 -28.18 27.12
N ASP A 210 -4.62 -27.46 26.07
CA ASP A 210 -3.24 -27.29 25.61
C ASP A 210 -2.65 -25.92 25.98
N HIS A 211 -3.42 -25.10 26.73
CA HIS A 211 -2.97 -23.81 27.23
C HIS A 211 -2.24 -23.94 28.58
N ASP A 212 -1.19 -23.15 28.77
CA ASP A 212 -0.49 -22.98 30.04
C ASP A 212 -1.20 -21.95 30.93
N GLU A 213 -1.94 -22.45 31.92
CA GLU A 213 -2.70 -21.67 32.92
C GLU A 213 -1.85 -21.18 34.12
N SER A 214 -0.54 -21.36 34.08
CA SER A 214 0.31 -20.90 35.18
C SER A 214 0.66 -19.41 35.07
N GLU A 215 1.02 -18.83 36.21
CA GLU A 215 1.37 -17.40 36.33
C GLU A 215 2.56 -17.04 35.41
N LYS A 216 2.46 -15.87 34.80
CA LYS A 216 3.41 -15.31 33.85
C LYS A 216 3.81 -13.92 34.32
N THR A 217 5.08 -13.58 34.17
CA THR A 217 5.57 -12.21 34.36
C THR A 217 6.06 -11.69 33.03
N PHE A 218 5.44 -10.62 32.54
CA PHE A 218 5.68 -10.08 31.21
C PHE A 218 5.69 -8.55 31.27
N LEU A 219 6.79 -7.95 30.79
CA LEU A 219 7.03 -6.50 30.78
C LEU A 219 6.78 -5.80 32.12
N GLY A 220 7.09 -6.49 33.22
CA GLY A 220 6.96 -5.99 34.59
C GLY A 220 5.58 -6.19 35.22
N GLU A 221 4.61 -6.74 34.49
CA GLU A 221 3.30 -7.14 35.02
C GLU A 221 3.28 -8.65 35.31
N THR A 222 2.53 -9.08 36.33
CA THR A 222 2.41 -10.50 36.72
C THR A 222 0.94 -10.89 36.84
N GLY A 223 0.56 -12.01 36.22
CA GLY A 223 -0.79 -12.53 36.24
C GLY A 223 -0.91 -13.87 35.52
N ASN A 224 -2.10 -14.48 35.55
CA ASN A 224 -2.41 -15.60 34.65
C ASN A 224 -2.82 -15.04 33.29
N PHE A 225 -1.83 -14.65 32.48
CA PHE A 225 -2.05 -14.00 31.20
C PHE A 225 -2.28 -15.00 30.07
N ASP A 226 -3.22 -14.67 29.19
CA ASP A 226 -3.37 -15.29 27.87
C ASP A 226 -2.81 -14.41 26.74
N GLY A 227 -2.98 -14.82 25.48
CA GLY A 227 -2.50 -14.08 24.32
C GLY A 227 -3.12 -12.69 24.16
N GLU A 228 -4.39 -12.49 24.54
CA GLU A 228 -5.05 -11.18 24.48
C GLU A 228 -4.47 -10.23 25.54
N ASP A 229 -4.21 -10.74 26.75
CA ASP A 229 -3.56 -9.98 27.82
C ASP A 229 -2.16 -9.51 27.42
N ILE A 230 -1.35 -10.40 26.83
CA ILE A 230 0.00 -10.05 26.33
C ILE A 230 -0.09 -8.93 25.29
N ILE A 231 -1.02 -9.03 24.33
CA ILE A 231 -1.22 -8.01 23.30
C ILE A 231 -1.66 -6.67 23.93
N ALA A 232 -2.55 -6.71 24.92
CA ALA A 232 -2.98 -5.51 25.63
C ALA A 232 -1.84 -4.83 26.41
N ILE A 233 -0.89 -5.59 26.95
CA ILE A 233 0.31 -5.05 27.61
C ILE A 233 1.27 -4.46 26.57
N VAL A 234 1.48 -5.15 25.45
CA VAL A 234 2.32 -4.69 24.34
C VAL A 234 1.81 -3.36 23.77
N ALA A 235 0.50 -3.25 23.47
CA ALA A 235 -0.08 -2.04 22.89
C ALA A 235 0.08 -0.79 23.78
N LYS A 236 0.26 -0.95 25.10
CA LYS A 236 0.49 0.19 26.02
C LYS A 236 1.93 0.70 26.00
N GLN A 237 2.87 -0.03 25.40
CA GLN A 237 4.28 0.32 25.44
C GLN A 237 4.59 1.50 24.52
N LYS A 238 5.43 2.43 25.01
CA LYS A 238 5.97 3.52 24.18
C LYS A 238 6.82 3.01 23.02
N ALA A 239 7.47 1.87 23.19
CA ALA A 239 8.20 1.20 22.10
C ALA A 239 7.24 0.86 20.94
N THR A 240 6.05 0.32 21.24
CA THR A 240 5.03 0.00 20.24
C THR A 240 4.54 1.23 19.49
N ALA A 241 4.18 2.29 20.21
CA ALA A 241 3.79 3.55 19.59
C ALA A 241 4.89 4.08 18.64
N ARG A 242 6.16 4.03 19.07
CA ARG A 242 7.31 4.53 18.27
C ARG A 242 7.58 3.69 17.04
N PHE A 243 7.52 2.37 17.17
CA PHE A 243 7.74 1.43 16.07
C PHE A 243 6.70 1.62 14.97
N ILE A 244 5.41 1.63 15.34
CA ILE A 244 4.31 1.82 14.40
C ILE A 244 4.31 3.22 13.79
N ALA A 245 4.59 4.27 14.59
CA ALA A 245 4.74 5.64 14.09
C ALA A 245 5.85 5.75 13.03
N ARG A 246 7.00 5.09 13.24
CA ARG A 246 8.10 5.09 12.26
C ARG A 246 7.73 4.32 10.99
N HIS A 247 7.03 3.19 11.11
CA HIS A 247 6.48 2.47 9.96
C HIS A 247 5.50 3.34 9.17
N MET A 248 4.57 4.05 9.83
CA MET A 248 3.64 4.95 9.16
C MET A 248 4.35 6.12 8.49
N TYR A 249 5.39 6.69 9.12
CA TYR A 249 6.21 7.72 8.49
C TYR A 249 6.91 7.19 7.24
N ASN A 250 7.59 6.03 7.34
CA ASN A 250 8.26 5.39 6.20
C ASN A 250 7.27 5.10 5.06
N PHE A 251 6.08 4.59 5.40
CA PHE A 251 5.11 4.18 4.40
C PHE A 251 4.37 5.37 3.78
N PHE A 252 3.93 6.36 4.55
CA PHE A 252 3.06 7.43 4.05
C PHE A 252 3.78 8.74 3.70
N VAL A 253 4.94 9.03 4.29
CA VAL A 253 5.57 10.36 4.22
C VAL A 253 6.82 10.36 3.33
N ALA A 254 7.88 9.68 3.76
CA ALA A 254 9.20 9.71 3.11
C ALA A 254 9.95 8.42 3.39
N ASP A 255 10.91 8.06 2.54
CA ASP A 255 11.71 6.86 2.77
C ASP A 255 12.58 6.97 4.04
N GLU A 256 12.66 5.87 4.79
CA GLU A 256 13.49 5.68 5.98
C GLU A 256 14.61 4.66 5.71
N PRO A 257 15.64 4.58 6.57
CA PRO A 257 16.50 3.40 6.65
C PRO A 257 15.66 2.10 6.76
N GLN A 258 16.19 0.96 6.31
CA GLN A 258 15.47 -0.30 6.44
C GLN A 258 15.28 -0.68 7.91
N VAL A 259 14.21 -1.42 8.21
CA VAL A 259 13.80 -1.81 9.57
C VAL A 259 14.95 -2.41 10.40
N PRO A 260 15.80 -3.32 9.87
CA PRO A 260 16.91 -3.88 10.64
C PRO A 260 17.93 -2.85 11.14
N ALA A 261 18.00 -1.66 10.51
CA ALA A 261 18.91 -0.60 10.93
C ALA A 261 18.33 0.31 12.02
N TRP A 262 17.05 0.16 12.38
CA TRP A 262 16.34 1.14 13.23
C TRP A 262 16.84 1.23 14.67
N GLU A 263 17.47 0.18 15.19
CA GLU A 263 18.12 0.19 16.51
C GLU A 263 19.37 1.10 16.50
N LEU A 264 20.05 1.17 15.36
CA LEU A 264 21.33 1.87 15.20
C LEU A 264 21.15 3.28 14.61
N GLU A 265 20.16 3.43 13.73
CA GLU A 265 19.92 4.65 12.97
C GLU A 265 18.61 5.33 13.39
N PRO A 266 18.67 6.59 13.89
CA PRO A 266 17.48 7.34 14.25
C PRO A 266 16.63 7.66 13.02
N PRO A 267 15.34 7.98 13.20
CA PRO A 267 14.49 8.40 12.09
C PRO A 267 15.00 9.69 11.43
N ASN A 268 14.75 9.83 10.13
CA ASN A 268 15.16 11.01 9.36
C ASN A 268 14.47 12.29 9.87
N ASP A 269 13.25 12.17 10.38
CA ASP A 269 12.52 13.24 11.07
C ASP A 269 12.00 12.77 12.44
N PRO A 270 12.81 12.90 13.51
CA PRO A 270 12.39 12.49 14.85
C PRO A 270 11.18 13.25 15.39
N ALA A 271 11.03 14.52 15.00
CA ALA A 271 9.92 15.35 15.49
C ALA A 271 8.59 14.92 14.87
N ALA A 272 8.59 14.53 13.59
CA ALA A 272 7.42 13.94 12.95
C ALA A 272 7.01 12.61 13.60
N VAL A 273 7.98 11.72 13.88
CA VAL A 273 7.71 10.46 14.58
C VAL A 273 7.16 10.71 15.98
N ASP A 274 7.75 11.63 16.75
CA ASP A 274 7.27 11.95 18.09
C ASP A 274 5.83 12.54 18.06
N THR A 275 5.49 13.34 17.05
CA THR A 275 4.10 13.82 16.86
C THR A 275 3.11 12.68 16.65
N LEU A 276 3.49 11.64 15.90
CA LEU A 276 2.65 10.46 15.68
C LEU A 276 2.57 9.56 16.93
N VAL A 277 3.64 9.49 17.72
CA VAL A 277 3.64 8.81 19.02
C VAL A 277 2.70 9.49 19.99
N ASP A 278 2.68 10.83 20.04
CA ASP A 278 1.75 11.57 20.88
C ASP A 278 0.30 11.30 20.44
N ALA A 279 0.02 11.33 19.14
CA ALA A 279 -1.30 10.96 18.59
C ALA A 279 -1.72 9.52 18.97
N TYR A 280 -0.78 8.57 19.00
CA TYR A 280 -1.06 7.20 19.47
C TYR A 280 -1.61 7.21 20.89
N PHE A 281 -0.98 7.93 21.81
CA PHE A 281 -1.41 7.97 23.22
C PHE A 281 -2.63 8.87 23.49
N GLU A 282 -2.94 9.82 22.61
CA GLU A 282 -4.16 10.65 22.73
C GLU A 282 -5.45 9.84 22.60
N LYS A 283 -5.41 8.73 21.86
CA LYS A 283 -6.57 7.88 21.53
C LYS A 283 -6.27 6.40 21.65
N ASP A 284 -5.40 6.02 22.59
CA ASP A 284 -5.14 4.62 22.96
C ASP A 284 -4.85 3.69 21.75
N GLY A 285 -4.04 4.17 20.81
CA GLY A 285 -3.63 3.42 19.63
C GLY A 285 -4.62 3.40 18.46
N ASP A 286 -5.62 4.29 18.45
CA ASP A 286 -6.55 4.48 17.31
C ASP A 286 -5.79 4.91 16.04
N ILE A 287 -5.70 4.01 15.07
CA ILE A 287 -4.96 4.20 13.82
C ILE A 287 -5.58 5.29 12.96
N LYS A 288 -6.91 5.43 12.97
CA LYS A 288 -7.62 6.49 12.25
C LYS A 288 -7.21 7.88 12.76
N HIS A 289 -7.04 8.04 14.07
CA HIS A 289 -6.59 9.28 14.69
C HIS A 289 -5.13 9.61 14.34
N ILE A 290 -4.26 8.59 14.30
CA ILE A 290 -2.87 8.78 13.86
C ILE A 290 -2.82 9.20 12.40
N LEU A 291 -3.57 8.53 11.51
CA LEU A 291 -3.65 8.90 10.09
C LEU A 291 -4.21 10.31 9.87
N ARG A 292 -5.22 10.72 10.65
CA ARG A 292 -5.74 12.09 10.65
C ARG A 292 -4.65 13.11 10.98
N THR A 293 -3.87 12.84 12.03
CA THR A 293 -2.76 13.69 12.45
C THR A 293 -1.68 13.74 11.38
N LEU A 294 -1.30 12.58 10.84
CA LEU A 294 -0.30 12.44 9.78
C LEU A 294 -0.67 13.26 8.54
N PHE A 295 -1.86 13.05 7.95
CA PHE A 295 -2.24 13.71 6.70
C PHE A 295 -2.48 15.22 6.86
N ASN A 296 -2.84 15.69 8.06
CA ASN A 296 -3.02 17.13 8.28
C ASN A 296 -1.74 17.86 8.67
N SER A 297 -0.66 17.14 9.00
CA SER A 297 0.61 17.71 9.44
C SER A 297 1.37 18.49 8.35
N ASP A 298 2.18 19.46 8.79
CA ASP A 298 3.05 20.23 7.89
C ASP A 298 4.16 19.37 7.28
N PHE A 299 4.72 18.42 8.04
CA PHE A 299 5.76 17.52 7.53
C PHE A 299 5.23 16.65 6.38
N PHE A 300 3.99 16.15 6.46
CA PHE A 300 3.39 15.40 5.37
C PHE A 300 3.16 16.27 4.14
N LYS A 301 2.60 17.47 4.32
CA LYS A 301 2.30 18.41 3.22
C LYS A 301 3.57 18.89 2.50
N ALA A 302 4.71 18.93 3.21
CA ALA A 302 6.03 19.29 2.66
C ALA A 302 6.77 18.12 1.99
N ALA A 303 6.38 16.86 2.24
CA ALA A 303 7.10 15.66 1.81
C ALA A 303 6.79 15.21 0.36
N ARG A 304 6.55 16.15 -0.57
CA ARG A 304 6.27 15.80 -1.98
C ARG A 304 7.48 15.17 -2.65
N PHE A 305 7.29 14.06 -3.36
CA PHE A 305 8.34 13.33 -4.09
C PHE A 305 9.52 12.89 -3.20
N LYS A 306 9.27 12.68 -1.90
CA LYS A 306 10.26 12.19 -0.92
C LYS A 306 10.27 10.67 -0.74
N LYS A 307 9.38 9.97 -1.46
CA LYS A 307 9.23 8.52 -1.38
C LYS A 307 9.28 7.88 -2.76
N ILE A 308 10.04 6.81 -2.91
CA ILE A 308 9.98 5.93 -4.08
C ILE A 308 8.70 5.11 -4.02
N LYS A 309 7.95 5.10 -5.12
CA LYS A 309 6.73 4.30 -5.26
C LYS A 309 7.05 2.82 -5.11
N SER A 310 6.28 2.07 -4.33
CA SER A 310 6.28 0.62 -4.44
C SER A 310 5.81 0.19 -5.83
N PRO A 311 6.13 -1.02 -6.31
CA PRO A 311 5.60 -1.51 -7.57
C PRO A 311 4.06 -1.46 -7.66
N ALA A 312 3.35 -1.79 -6.59
CA ALA A 312 1.89 -1.68 -6.54
C ALA A 312 1.42 -0.22 -6.73
N GLU A 313 2.07 0.75 -6.08
CA GLU A 313 1.79 2.18 -6.27
C GLU A 313 2.03 2.65 -7.70
N LEU A 314 3.14 2.24 -8.31
CA LEU A 314 3.49 2.59 -9.68
C LEU A 314 2.49 2.01 -10.68
N VAL A 315 2.17 0.72 -10.54
CA VAL A 315 1.26 0.00 -11.44
C VAL A 315 -0.14 0.56 -11.35
N ALA A 316 -0.72 0.60 -10.14
CA ALA A 316 -2.09 1.09 -9.94
C ALA A 316 -2.23 2.56 -10.38
N GLY A 317 -1.27 3.42 -10.01
CA GLY A 317 -1.33 4.84 -10.37
C GLY A 317 -1.19 5.10 -11.87
N THR A 318 -0.29 4.38 -12.55
CA THR A 318 -0.14 4.51 -14.01
C THR A 318 -1.40 4.05 -14.74
N ILE A 319 -1.97 2.91 -14.35
CA ILE A 319 -3.22 2.39 -14.94
C ILE A 319 -4.37 3.38 -14.72
N LYS A 320 -4.46 3.97 -13.52
CA LYS A 320 -5.49 4.96 -13.21
C LYS A 320 -5.40 6.21 -14.08
N VAL A 321 -4.19 6.69 -14.37
CA VAL A 321 -3.96 7.84 -15.25
C VAL A 321 -4.36 7.55 -16.70
N VAL A 322 -4.02 6.38 -17.24
CA VAL A 322 -4.39 6.02 -18.63
C VAL A 322 -5.87 5.61 -18.77
N GLY A 323 -6.52 5.25 -17.66
CA GLY A 323 -7.96 5.00 -17.61
C GLY A 323 -8.39 3.63 -18.13
N THR A 324 -7.53 2.62 -18.02
CA THR A 324 -7.83 1.22 -18.34
C THR A 324 -8.21 0.43 -17.09
N TYR A 325 -8.63 -0.83 -17.23
CA TYR A 325 -9.07 -1.70 -16.13
C TYR A 325 -10.26 -1.14 -15.34
N ARG A 326 -11.13 -0.35 -15.99
CA ARG A 326 -12.37 0.19 -15.40
C ARG A 326 -13.54 -0.78 -15.48
N PHE A 327 -13.53 -1.62 -16.52
CA PHE A 327 -14.50 -2.66 -16.79
C PHE A 327 -13.75 -3.83 -17.42
N PRO A 328 -14.11 -5.11 -17.17
CA PRO A 328 -13.43 -6.24 -17.78
C PRO A 328 -13.57 -6.23 -19.31
N GLU A 329 -12.53 -5.75 -20.01
CA GLU A 329 -12.43 -5.81 -21.47
C GLU A 329 -11.75 -7.10 -21.93
N PRO A 330 -12.06 -7.65 -23.12
CA PRO A 330 -11.51 -8.92 -23.60
C PRO A 330 -9.97 -9.01 -23.66
N ASN A 331 -9.27 -7.87 -23.64
CA ASN A 331 -7.81 -7.79 -23.71
C ASN A 331 -7.17 -7.33 -22.38
N GLU A 332 -7.95 -7.21 -21.31
CA GLU A 332 -7.47 -6.83 -19.98
C GLU A 332 -7.41 -8.06 -19.08
N ASP A 333 -6.18 -8.49 -18.80
CA ASP A 333 -5.90 -9.66 -17.96
C ASP A 333 -5.40 -9.21 -16.59
N VAL A 334 -6.15 -9.50 -15.52
CA VAL A 334 -5.76 -9.16 -14.16
C VAL A 334 -4.66 -10.03 -13.59
N VAL A 335 -4.50 -11.25 -14.10
CA VAL A 335 -3.35 -12.08 -13.72
C VAL A 335 -2.07 -11.39 -14.21
N ALA A 336 -2.11 -10.79 -15.40
CA ALA A 336 -1.00 -9.99 -15.93
C ALA A 336 -0.73 -8.73 -15.08
N LEU A 337 -1.75 -8.09 -14.52
CA LEU A 337 -1.56 -6.98 -13.56
C LEU A 337 -0.77 -7.45 -12.33
N GLY A 338 -1.18 -8.55 -11.71
CA GLY A 338 -0.47 -9.12 -10.54
C GLY A 338 0.95 -9.53 -10.87
N GLY A 339 1.17 -10.17 -12.03
CA GLY A 339 2.51 -10.54 -12.50
C GLY A 339 3.43 -9.34 -12.73
N THR A 340 2.88 -8.19 -13.10
CA THR A 340 3.66 -6.97 -13.33
C THR A 340 4.33 -6.45 -12.06
N THR A 341 3.67 -6.51 -10.90
CA THR A 341 4.30 -6.08 -9.64
C THR A 341 5.37 -7.07 -9.19
N THR A 342 5.18 -8.37 -9.46
CA THR A 342 6.16 -9.43 -9.17
C THR A 342 7.50 -9.19 -9.88
N VAL A 343 7.48 -8.90 -11.19
CA VAL A 343 8.72 -8.67 -11.95
C VAL A 343 9.46 -7.39 -11.52
N MET A 344 8.77 -6.49 -10.82
CA MET A 344 9.33 -5.27 -10.22
C MET A 344 9.74 -5.45 -8.76
N GLY A 345 9.66 -6.67 -8.20
CA GLY A 345 10.12 -7.01 -6.85
C GLY A 345 9.04 -7.03 -5.77
N GLN A 346 7.76 -6.85 -6.10
CA GLN A 346 6.65 -6.89 -5.14
C GLN A 346 5.56 -7.86 -5.58
N GLN A 347 5.74 -9.14 -5.24
CA GLN A 347 4.68 -10.14 -5.39
C GLN A 347 3.66 -9.98 -4.25
N LEU A 348 2.52 -9.33 -4.52
CA LEU A 348 1.46 -9.15 -3.51
C LEU A 348 1.05 -10.49 -2.88
N MET A 349 0.69 -10.46 -1.59
CA MET A 349 0.36 -11.65 -0.79
C MET A 349 1.52 -12.65 -0.61
N ASN A 350 2.73 -12.29 -1.07
CA ASN A 350 3.91 -13.15 -0.96
C ASN A 350 5.18 -12.33 -0.66
N PRO A 351 5.25 -11.63 0.49
CA PRO A 351 6.50 -11.02 0.95
C PRO A 351 7.63 -12.05 1.02
N PRO A 352 8.87 -11.66 0.71
CA PRO A 352 10.00 -12.59 0.58
C PRO A 352 10.51 -13.13 1.92
N THR A 353 10.33 -12.39 3.02
CA THR A 353 10.80 -12.74 4.36
C THR A 353 9.81 -12.24 5.43
N VAL A 354 10.04 -12.60 6.69
CA VAL A 354 9.27 -12.10 7.85
C VAL A 354 9.44 -10.59 8.09
N GLU A 355 10.49 -9.97 7.51
CA GLU A 355 10.70 -8.53 7.56
C GLU A 355 9.86 -7.77 6.50
N GLY A 356 9.14 -8.48 5.64
CA GLY A 356 8.30 -7.89 4.58
C GLY A 356 9.10 -7.55 3.33
N TRP A 357 8.73 -6.45 2.67
CA TRP A 357 9.47 -5.96 1.51
C TRP A 357 10.41 -4.83 1.90
N HIS A 358 11.59 -4.80 1.29
CA HIS A 358 12.45 -3.62 1.42
C HIS A 358 11.81 -2.40 0.77
N THR A 359 12.18 -1.21 1.26
CA THR A 359 11.57 0.05 0.81
C THR A 359 12.57 1.01 0.18
N GLY A 360 12.07 2.12 -0.37
CA GLY A 360 12.89 3.19 -0.91
C GLY A 360 13.74 2.77 -2.11
N HIS A 361 15.04 3.05 -2.02
CA HIS A 361 15.98 2.83 -3.13
C HIS A 361 16.09 1.36 -3.57
N GLU A 362 15.75 0.42 -2.69
CA GLU A 362 15.82 -1.01 -2.99
C GLU A 362 14.73 -1.50 -3.95
N TRP A 363 13.70 -0.68 -4.20
CA TRP A 363 12.77 -0.89 -5.31
C TRP A 363 13.38 -0.66 -6.69
N ILE A 364 14.59 -0.09 -6.76
CA ILE A 364 15.24 0.36 -7.98
C ILE A 364 16.65 -0.23 -8.07
N ASP A 365 16.77 -1.31 -8.85
CA ASP A 365 18.01 -1.84 -9.37
C ASP A 365 18.04 -1.75 -10.91
N GLY A 366 19.15 -2.17 -11.53
CA GLY A 366 19.30 -2.07 -12.99
C GLY A 366 18.27 -2.90 -13.79
N GLY A 367 17.74 -3.98 -13.23
CA GLY A 367 16.68 -4.80 -13.83
C GLY A 367 15.30 -4.22 -13.58
N THR A 368 14.96 -3.99 -12.30
CA THR A 368 13.62 -3.50 -11.91
C THR A 368 13.33 -2.10 -12.46
N LEU A 369 14.33 -1.21 -12.57
CA LEU A 369 14.13 0.11 -13.19
C LEU A 369 13.69 0.01 -14.65
N ASN A 370 14.28 -0.92 -15.42
CA ASN A 370 13.91 -1.12 -16.82
C ASN A 370 12.46 -1.60 -16.94
N GLU A 371 12.04 -2.58 -16.13
CA GLU A 371 10.66 -3.07 -16.12
C GLU A 371 9.66 -1.97 -15.75
N ARG A 372 9.99 -1.15 -14.75
CA ARG A 372 9.17 -0.02 -14.31
C ARG A 372 8.98 1.03 -15.40
N ILE A 373 10.05 1.41 -16.08
CA ILE A 373 10.01 2.37 -17.19
C ILE A 373 9.26 1.78 -18.39
N ASN A 374 9.58 0.53 -18.77
CA ASN A 374 8.94 -0.14 -19.90
C ASN A 374 7.44 -0.28 -19.69
N PHE A 375 7.02 -0.71 -18.50
CA PHE A 375 5.61 -0.77 -18.13
C PHE A 375 4.94 0.59 -18.30
N ALA A 376 5.50 1.64 -17.67
CA ALA A 376 4.90 2.96 -17.71
C ALA A 376 4.80 3.49 -19.15
N VAL A 377 5.88 3.43 -19.93
CA VAL A 377 5.89 3.87 -21.34
C VAL A 377 4.88 3.07 -22.17
N ASN A 378 4.81 1.75 -21.98
CA ASN A 378 3.88 0.90 -22.72
C ASN A 378 2.42 1.24 -22.45
N GLN A 379 2.09 1.66 -21.23
CA GLN A 379 0.72 2.10 -20.93
C GLN A 379 0.33 3.35 -21.72
N PHE A 380 1.29 4.18 -22.15
CA PHE A 380 1.05 5.39 -22.94
C PHE A 380 1.27 5.21 -24.46
N ASN A 381 1.40 3.98 -24.96
CA ASN A 381 1.56 3.72 -26.42
C ASN A 381 0.25 3.86 -27.20
N ASP A 382 -0.87 3.45 -26.61
CA ASP A 382 -2.17 3.48 -27.27
C ASP A 382 -2.91 4.79 -26.95
N LEU A 383 -2.91 5.71 -27.91
CA LEU A 383 -3.55 7.01 -27.76
C LEU A 383 -5.08 6.92 -27.63
N SER A 384 -5.71 5.80 -27.98
CA SER A 384 -7.16 5.63 -27.87
C SER A 384 -7.64 5.49 -26.42
N LYS A 385 -6.71 5.22 -25.49
CA LYS A 385 -7.04 5.06 -24.07
C LYS A 385 -7.72 6.30 -23.48
N PRO A 386 -8.79 6.14 -22.68
CA PRO A 386 -9.63 7.25 -22.23
C PRO A 386 -8.86 8.37 -21.51
N GLY A 387 -7.92 8.02 -20.63
CA GLY A 387 -7.13 9.00 -19.88
C GLY A 387 -6.18 9.80 -20.77
N ILE A 388 -5.62 9.19 -21.81
CA ILE A 388 -4.76 9.87 -22.78
C ILE A 388 -5.59 10.82 -23.65
N GLN A 389 -6.77 10.37 -24.10
CA GLN A 389 -7.72 11.23 -24.81
C GLN A 389 -8.16 12.43 -23.96
N ASP A 390 -8.42 12.24 -22.67
CA ASP A 390 -8.76 13.35 -21.76
C ASP A 390 -7.61 14.38 -21.68
N ILE A 391 -6.36 13.92 -21.52
CA ILE A 391 -5.19 14.81 -21.49
C ILE A 391 -5.06 15.59 -22.82
N ILE A 392 -5.15 14.91 -23.96
CA ILE A 392 -5.06 15.54 -25.29
C ILE A 392 -6.18 16.58 -25.47
N ASN A 393 -7.41 16.24 -25.09
CA ASN A 393 -8.55 17.13 -25.20
C ASN A 393 -8.40 18.37 -24.31
N ARG A 394 -7.94 18.19 -23.07
CA ARG A 394 -7.67 19.29 -22.13
C ARG A 394 -6.57 20.22 -22.63
N LEU A 395 -5.50 19.68 -23.20
CA LEU A 395 -4.47 20.50 -23.85
C LEU A 395 -5.05 21.28 -25.03
N GLY A 396 -5.85 20.64 -25.88
CA GLY A 396 -6.48 21.29 -27.03
C GLY A 396 -7.50 22.37 -26.69
N GLN A 397 -8.05 22.36 -25.47
CA GLN A 397 -8.93 23.41 -24.96
C GLN A 397 -8.16 24.64 -24.45
N ARG A 398 -6.85 24.52 -24.15
CA ARG A 398 -6.04 25.68 -23.74
C ARG A 398 -5.91 26.63 -24.93
N SER A 399 -6.30 27.89 -24.74
CA SER A 399 -6.42 28.86 -25.85
C SER A 399 -5.07 29.16 -26.51
N GLY A 400 -5.02 29.04 -27.85
CA GLY A 400 -3.89 29.45 -28.68
C GLY A 400 -2.96 28.29 -29.08
N LYS A 401 -1.85 28.64 -29.75
CA LYS A 401 -0.78 27.68 -30.07
C LYS A 401 -0.09 27.23 -28.78
N LEU A 402 0.12 25.92 -28.64
CA LEU A 402 0.91 25.35 -27.54
C LEU A 402 2.39 25.45 -27.92
N THR A 403 3.07 26.44 -27.32
CA THR A 403 4.54 26.55 -27.41
C THR A 403 5.20 25.36 -26.69
N PRO A 404 6.46 25.03 -27.02
CA PRO A 404 7.19 23.93 -26.38
C PRO A 404 7.13 23.91 -24.85
N ASP A 405 7.36 25.05 -24.18
CA ASP A 405 7.22 25.16 -22.72
C ASP A 405 5.81 24.85 -22.21
N LYS A 406 4.78 25.39 -22.88
CA LYS A 406 3.38 25.16 -22.47
C LYS A 406 2.94 23.72 -22.69
N LEU A 407 3.51 23.04 -23.68
CA LEU A 407 3.30 21.61 -23.89
C LEU A 407 3.90 20.81 -22.73
N VAL A 408 5.16 21.06 -22.39
CA VAL A 408 5.85 20.37 -21.29
C VAL A 408 5.11 20.60 -19.97
N ASP A 409 4.89 21.86 -19.60
CA ASP A 409 4.21 22.22 -18.35
C ASP A 409 2.77 21.67 -18.32
N GLY A 410 2.08 21.69 -19.45
CA GLY A 410 0.72 21.14 -19.56
C GLY A 410 0.67 19.63 -19.40
N CYS A 411 1.59 18.88 -20.00
CA CYS A 411 1.65 17.43 -19.82
C CYS A 411 2.04 17.05 -18.39
N LEU A 412 3.00 17.74 -17.78
CA LEU A 412 3.41 17.52 -16.38
C LEU A 412 2.27 17.79 -15.39
N ASP A 413 1.47 18.82 -15.64
CA ASP A 413 0.30 19.19 -14.84
C ASP A 413 -0.87 18.20 -14.99
N LEU A 414 -1.10 17.67 -16.19
CA LEU A 414 -2.26 16.82 -16.50
C LEU A 414 -2.04 15.34 -16.18
N VAL A 415 -0.80 14.84 -16.17
CA VAL A 415 -0.48 13.43 -15.85
C VAL A 415 -0.61 13.11 -14.35
N GLY A 416 -0.88 14.11 -13.50
CA GLY A 416 -0.98 13.98 -12.04
C GLY A 416 0.16 14.74 -11.36
N PRO A 417 0.06 16.09 -11.32
CA PRO A 417 1.13 17.07 -11.21
C PRO A 417 2.48 16.50 -10.79
N VAL A 418 3.40 16.39 -11.75
CA VAL A 418 4.75 15.83 -11.56
C VAL A 418 5.79 16.94 -11.57
N GLU A 419 6.66 16.95 -10.56
CA GLU A 419 7.81 17.84 -10.51
C GLU A 419 9.04 17.12 -11.07
N VAL A 420 9.75 17.75 -12.00
CA VAL A 420 10.95 17.19 -12.64
C VAL A 420 12.16 18.08 -12.40
N SER A 421 13.35 17.49 -12.34
CA SER A 421 14.59 18.25 -12.27
C SER A 421 14.82 19.11 -13.52
N GLU A 422 15.67 20.13 -13.41
CA GLU A 422 16.06 20.97 -14.55
C GLU A 422 16.62 20.13 -15.72
N THR A 423 17.41 19.09 -15.42
CA THR A 423 17.98 18.20 -16.44
C THR A 423 16.90 17.41 -17.18
N SER A 424 15.93 16.85 -16.47
CA SER A 424 14.78 16.16 -17.07
C SER A 424 13.93 17.16 -17.87
N ARG A 425 13.68 18.35 -17.34
CA ARG A 425 12.92 19.41 -18.03
C ARG A 425 13.58 19.84 -19.34
N ASP A 426 14.89 20.04 -19.34
CA ASP A 426 15.66 20.39 -20.55
C ASP A 426 15.58 19.29 -21.61
N ALA A 427 15.59 18.01 -21.21
CA ALA A 427 15.40 16.90 -22.13
C ALA A 427 14.00 16.90 -22.76
N LEU A 428 12.95 17.13 -21.97
CA LEU A 428 11.57 17.26 -22.46
C LEU A 428 11.43 18.45 -23.42
N LEU A 429 12.03 19.59 -23.08
CA LEU A 429 12.03 20.79 -23.93
C LEU A 429 12.76 20.57 -25.25
N ARG A 430 13.88 19.83 -25.28
CA ARG A 430 14.56 19.50 -26.54
C ARG A 430 13.65 18.74 -27.49
N TYR A 431 12.88 17.78 -26.98
CA TYR A 431 11.88 17.07 -27.78
C TYR A 431 10.76 18.03 -28.24
N ALA A 432 10.20 18.83 -27.33
CA ALA A 432 9.12 19.77 -27.65
C ALA A 432 9.54 20.78 -28.73
N ASN A 433 10.76 21.33 -28.65
CA ASN A 433 11.31 22.25 -29.65
C ASN A 433 11.51 21.57 -31.02
N ALA A 434 11.91 20.30 -31.04
CA ALA A 434 12.06 19.54 -32.28
C ALA A 434 10.71 19.18 -32.92
N ALA A 435 9.68 18.93 -32.10
CA ALA A 435 8.31 18.71 -32.57
C ALA A 435 7.65 19.99 -33.13
N GLY A 436 8.05 21.16 -32.63
CA GLY A 436 7.51 22.46 -33.05
C GLY A 436 6.17 22.80 -32.39
N ASP A 437 5.47 23.80 -32.93
CA ASP A 437 4.20 24.27 -32.39
C ASP A 437 3.09 23.23 -32.53
N ILE A 438 2.42 22.90 -31.42
CA ILE A 438 1.28 21.97 -31.39
C ILE A 438 -0.02 22.74 -31.67
N ARG A 439 -0.87 22.20 -32.55
CA ARG A 439 -2.10 22.86 -33.04
C ARG A 439 -3.31 21.95 -32.99
N PHE A 440 -4.43 22.48 -32.53
CA PHE A 440 -5.70 21.76 -32.41
C PHE A 440 -6.82 22.39 -33.26
N ASP A 441 -6.44 23.15 -34.29
CA ASP A 441 -7.30 23.98 -35.14
C ASP A 441 -8.03 23.22 -36.26
N SER A 442 -7.61 21.99 -36.57
CA SER A 442 -8.23 21.11 -37.56
C SER A 442 -8.06 19.64 -37.15
N ASP A 443 -8.92 18.75 -37.65
CA ASP A 443 -8.86 17.31 -37.32
C ASP A 443 -7.50 16.70 -37.63
N ARG A 444 -6.93 17.02 -38.79
CA ARG A 444 -5.57 16.60 -39.16
C ARG A 444 -4.52 17.13 -38.18
N ALA A 445 -4.60 18.41 -37.79
CA ALA A 445 -3.66 18.97 -36.83
C ALA A 445 -3.80 18.33 -35.44
N ARG A 446 -5.02 17.93 -35.05
CA ARG A 446 -5.27 17.18 -33.81
C ARG A 446 -4.64 15.80 -33.85
N GLU A 447 -4.77 15.07 -34.95
CA GLU A 447 -4.14 13.74 -35.12
C GLU A 447 -2.61 13.84 -35.06
N GLU A 448 -2.00 14.77 -35.81
CA GLU A 448 -0.55 15.01 -35.78
C GLU A 448 -0.09 15.42 -34.36
N SER A 449 -0.83 16.32 -33.72
CA SER A 449 -0.55 16.80 -32.36
C SER A 449 -0.69 15.71 -31.30
N ALA A 450 -1.68 14.82 -31.43
CA ALA A 450 -1.91 13.71 -30.50
C ALA A 450 -0.69 12.79 -30.42
N VAL A 451 -0.01 12.54 -31.54
CA VAL A 451 1.24 11.75 -31.57
C VAL A 451 2.35 12.43 -30.77
N HIS A 452 2.50 13.75 -30.92
CA HIS A 452 3.50 14.51 -30.16
C HIS A 452 3.18 14.58 -28.66
N VAL A 453 1.91 14.75 -28.30
CA VAL A 453 1.47 14.70 -26.89
C VAL A 453 1.73 13.31 -26.31
N GLY A 454 1.32 12.25 -27.00
CA GLY A 454 1.56 10.87 -26.56
C GLY A 454 3.04 10.58 -26.33
N ARG A 455 3.90 11.01 -27.25
CA ARG A 455 5.36 10.87 -27.10
C ARG A 455 5.91 11.70 -25.95
N MET A 456 5.40 12.91 -25.72
CA MET A 456 5.75 13.71 -24.55
C MET A 456 5.38 13.00 -23.24
N LEU A 457 4.19 12.41 -23.16
CA LEU A 457 3.75 11.66 -21.98
C LEU A 457 4.65 10.44 -21.73
N GLN A 458 5.03 9.70 -22.79
CA GLN A 458 6.00 8.61 -22.69
C GLN A 458 7.34 9.08 -22.13
N LEU A 459 7.85 10.23 -22.59
CA LEU A 459 9.10 10.78 -22.06
C LEU A 459 8.96 11.17 -20.58
N ILE A 460 7.84 11.78 -20.17
CA ILE A 460 7.59 12.14 -18.78
C ILE A 460 7.57 10.90 -17.88
N VAL A 461 6.83 9.85 -18.24
CA VAL A 461 6.74 8.65 -17.39
C VAL A 461 8.02 7.80 -17.39
N SER A 462 8.91 8.04 -18.35
CA SER A 462 10.26 7.45 -18.38
C SER A 462 11.28 8.18 -17.48
N THR A 463 10.92 9.33 -16.92
CA THR A 463 11.81 10.09 -16.04
C THR A 463 12.06 9.38 -14.71
N LYS A 464 13.19 9.69 -14.07
CA LYS A 464 13.48 9.23 -12.72
C LYS A 464 12.42 9.73 -11.74
N GLU A 465 11.99 10.98 -11.89
CA GLU A 465 11.07 11.65 -11.00
C GLU A 465 9.67 11.03 -11.01
N TYR A 466 9.24 10.42 -12.11
CA TYR A 466 7.99 9.66 -12.16
C TYR A 466 7.99 8.44 -11.22
N GLN A 467 9.16 7.93 -10.81
CA GLN A 467 9.26 6.85 -9.83
C GLN A 467 8.97 7.30 -8.39
N PHE A 468 8.92 8.61 -8.13
CA PHE A 468 8.70 9.19 -6.82
C PHE A 468 7.25 9.67 -6.67
N ALA A 469 6.75 9.69 -5.42
CA ALA A 469 5.38 10.08 -5.06
C ALA A 469 5.36 11.26 -4.09
#